data_AF-A0A7S3FH37-F1
#
_entry.id   AF-A0A7S3FH37-F1
#
_cell.length_a   1.000
_cell.length_b   1.000
_cell.length_c   1.000
_cell.angle_alpha   90.00
_cell.angle_beta   90.00
_cell.angle_gamma   90.00
#
_symmetry.space_group_name_H-M   'P 1'
#
loop_
_entity.id
_entity.type
_entity.pdbx_description
1 polymer ?
#
loop_
_entity_poly.entity_id
_entity_poly.type
_entity_poly.pdbx_seq_one_letter_code
_entity_poly.pdbx_strand_id
1 'polypeptide(L)'
;GRPHQEARSELRRRGLTDLMRNASIPTASFGQIVRDRGIRSVGLLKVDVEGLEGPILRDAQDLCEQTRALCPRTIMFETTHMSRHDWFKHHRRFLELGYMLVNPGMQARDRMYTLGVSMGAV
;
A
#
# COMPACT_ATOMS: atom_id res chain seq x y z
N GLY A 1 -17.57 -6.18 1.24
CA GLY A 1 -18.63 -5.82 2.22
C GLY A 1 -20.00 -6.04 1.62
N ARG A 2 -21.04 -6.28 2.44
CA ARG A 2 -22.44 -6.24 1.96
C ARG A 2 -22.97 -4.82 2.16
N PRO A 3 -23.47 -4.12 1.12
CA PRO A 3 -23.99 -2.77 1.29
C PRO A 3 -25.21 -2.74 2.23
N HIS A 4 -25.31 -1.67 3.03
CA HIS A 4 -26.40 -1.46 4.00
C HIS A 4 -27.77 -1.51 3.31
N GLN A 5 -28.79 -2.04 4.00
CA GLN A 5 -30.11 -2.26 3.41
C GLN A 5 -30.76 -0.95 2.92
N GLU A 6 -30.58 0.14 3.66
CA GLU A 6 -31.08 1.47 3.29
C GLU A 6 -30.43 2.01 2.02
N ALA A 7 -29.11 1.85 1.88
CA ALA A 7 -28.39 2.25 0.68
C ALA A 7 -28.88 1.47 -0.55
N ARG A 8 -29.17 0.17 -0.40
CA ARG A 8 -29.75 -0.65 -1.48
C ARG A 8 -31.15 -0.18 -1.86
N SER A 9 -31.99 0.14 -0.88
CA SER A 9 -33.35 0.65 -1.13
C SER A 9 -33.33 1.99 -1.86
N GLU A 10 -32.46 2.90 -1.46
CA GLU A 10 -32.32 4.23 -2.10
C GLU A 10 -31.78 4.12 -3.53
N LEU A 11 -30.77 3.27 -3.76
CA LEU A 11 -30.24 3.01 -5.10
C LEU A 11 -31.31 2.41 -6.03
N ARG A 12 -32.15 1.49 -5.53
CA ARG A 12 -33.29 0.95 -6.29
C ARG A 12 -34.31 2.04 -6.63
N ARG A 13 -34.67 2.88 -5.67
CA ARG A 13 -35.63 3.98 -5.86
C ARG A 13 -35.18 4.95 -6.96
N ARG A 14 -33.87 5.18 -7.09
CA ARG A 14 -33.27 6.04 -8.12
C ARG A 14 -33.00 5.34 -9.45
N GLY A 15 -33.31 4.04 -9.59
CA GLY A 15 -33.01 3.26 -10.79
C GLY A 15 -31.53 2.90 -10.98
N LEU A 16 -30.66 3.21 -10.01
CA LEU A 16 -29.20 2.99 -10.04
C LEU A 16 -28.82 1.56 -9.62
N THR A 17 -29.49 0.57 -10.22
CA THR A 17 -29.32 -0.84 -9.83
C THR A 17 -28.01 -1.46 -10.31
N ASP A 18 -27.39 -0.86 -11.32
CA ASP A 18 -26.07 -1.13 -11.83
C ASP A 18 -24.97 -0.92 -10.78
N LEU A 19 -25.10 0.10 -9.92
CA LEU A 19 -24.18 0.35 -8.80
C LEU A 19 -24.23 -0.74 -7.71
N MET A 20 -25.23 -1.63 -7.73
CA MET A 20 -25.32 -2.77 -6.82
C MET A 20 -24.77 -4.07 -7.43
N ARG A 21 -24.29 -4.04 -8.68
CA ARG A 21 -23.77 -5.25 -9.34
C ARG A 21 -22.41 -5.59 -8.77
N ASN A 22 -22.24 -6.85 -8.37
CA ASN A 22 -20.92 -7.39 -8.11
C ASN A 22 -20.23 -7.59 -9.46
N ALA A 23 -19.16 -6.84 -9.71
CA ALA A 23 -18.28 -7.06 -10.85
C ALA A 23 -17.01 -7.75 -10.37
N SER A 24 -16.58 -8.78 -11.07
CA SER A 24 -15.22 -9.30 -10.94
C SER A 24 -14.30 -8.40 -11.75
N ILE A 25 -13.35 -7.76 -11.07
CA ILE A 25 -12.35 -6.89 -11.71
C ILE A 25 -11.02 -7.64 -11.69
N PRO A 26 -10.34 -7.82 -12.84
CA PRO A 26 -9.01 -8.40 -12.85
C PRO A 26 -8.05 -7.47 -12.10
N THR A 27 -7.26 -8.05 -11.19
CA THR A 27 -6.24 -7.34 -10.43
C THR A 27 -4.86 -7.81 -10.88
N ALA A 28 -3.89 -6.92 -10.91
CA ALA A 28 -2.49 -7.25 -11.14
C ALA A 28 -1.65 -6.90 -9.91
N SER A 29 -0.61 -7.69 -9.64
CA SER A 29 0.36 -7.37 -8.60
C SER A 29 1.28 -6.23 -9.06
N PHE A 30 1.93 -5.55 -8.11
CA PHE A 30 2.88 -4.50 -8.44
C PHE A 30 4.04 -5.04 -9.29
N GLY A 31 4.61 -6.19 -8.91
CA GLY A 31 5.68 -6.84 -9.65
C GLY A 31 5.26 -7.36 -11.02
N GLN A 32 4.00 -7.74 -11.21
CA GLN A 32 3.47 -8.05 -12.54
C GLN A 32 3.42 -6.79 -13.40
N ILE A 33 2.92 -5.67 -12.88
CA ILE A 33 2.88 -4.39 -13.61
C ILE A 33 4.29 -3.96 -14.03
N VAL A 34 5.26 -4.03 -13.13
CA VAL A 34 6.66 -3.67 -13.42
C VAL A 34 7.24 -4.51 -14.57
N ARG A 35 7.05 -5.83 -14.53
CA ARG A 35 7.55 -6.76 -15.55
C ARG A 35 6.86 -6.56 -16.89
N ASP A 36 5.53 -6.55 -16.91
CA ASP A 36 4.73 -6.47 -18.14
C ASP A 36 4.95 -5.14 -18.87
N ARG A 37 5.27 -4.08 -18.13
CA ARG A 37 5.53 -2.74 -18.68
C ARG A 37 7.02 -2.47 -18.91
N GLY A 38 7.91 -3.40 -18.58
CA GLY A 38 9.37 -3.22 -18.71
C GLY A 38 9.90 -2.02 -17.92
N ILE A 39 9.29 -1.70 -16.77
CA ILE A 39 9.70 -0.59 -15.91
C ILE A 39 11.10 -0.91 -15.38
N ARG A 40 12.02 0.05 -15.45
CA ARG A 40 13.44 -0.10 -15.04
C ARG A 40 13.79 0.60 -13.74
N SER A 41 12.96 1.56 -13.32
CA SER A 41 13.09 2.25 -12.05
C SER A 41 11.75 2.85 -11.64
N VAL A 42 11.56 3.03 -10.33
CA VAL A 42 10.39 3.70 -9.76
C VAL A 42 10.92 4.80 -8.84
N GLY A 43 10.48 6.05 -9.05
CA GLY A 43 10.88 7.16 -8.18
C GLY A 43 10.06 7.23 -6.90
N LEU A 44 8.74 7.03 -7.04
CA LEU A 44 7.74 7.11 -5.99
C LEU A 44 6.69 6.02 -6.21
N LEU A 45 6.33 5.30 -5.15
CA LEU A 45 5.17 4.41 -5.13
C LEU A 45 4.15 4.97 -4.13
N LYS A 46 3.02 5.48 -4.64
CA LYS A 46 1.87 5.84 -3.82
C LYS A 46 0.89 4.66 -3.80
N VAL A 47 0.53 4.19 -2.61
CA VAL A 47 -0.46 3.12 -2.39
C VAL A 47 -1.66 3.74 -1.68
N ASP A 48 -2.79 3.74 -2.38
CA ASP A 48 -4.06 4.33 -1.94
C ASP A 48 -5.16 3.33 -2.29
N VAL A 49 -5.23 2.27 -1.49
CA VAL A 49 -6.17 1.15 -1.69
C VAL A 49 -6.72 0.70 -0.34
N GLU A 50 -7.96 0.25 -0.35
CA GLU A 50 -8.66 -0.22 0.84
C GLU A 50 -8.37 -1.71 1.09
N GLY A 51 -7.57 -2.03 2.12
CA GLY A 51 -7.39 -3.39 2.64
C GLY A 51 -6.46 -4.31 1.83
N LEU A 52 -5.69 -3.77 0.88
CA LEU A 52 -4.73 -4.51 0.04
C LEU A 52 -3.30 -3.95 0.12
N GLU A 53 -3.04 -3.04 1.05
CA GLU A 53 -1.75 -2.37 1.22
C GLU A 53 -0.65 -3.36 1.58
N GLY A 54 -0.90 -4.28 2.52
CA GLY A 54 0.08 -5.29 2.95
C GLY A 54 0.58 -6.19 1.82
N PRO A 55 -0.30 -6.83 1.03
CA PRO A 55 0.10 -7.58 -0.16
C PRO A 55 0.93 -6.75 -1.15
N ILE A 56 0.53 -5.49 -1.42
CA ILE A 56 1.28 -4.60 -2.33
C ILE A 56 2.68 -4.29 -1.78
N LEU A 57 2.79 -3.98 -0.49
CA LEU A 57 4.08 -3.69 0.14
C LEU A 57 4.99 -4.93 0.15
N ARG A 58 4.44 -6.13 0.36
CA ARG A 58 5.22 -7.37 0.29
C ARG A 58 5.77 -7.62 -1.11
N ASP A 59 4.93 -7.51 -2.13
CA ASP A 59 5.36 -7.69 -3.53
C ASP A 59 6.41 -6.63 -3.93
N ALA A 60 6.26 -5.39 -3.45
CA ALA A 60 7.28 -4.36 -3.62
C ALA A 60 8.60 -4.69 -2.91
N GLN A 61 8.56 -5.29 -1.71
CA GLN A 61 9.76 -5.76 -1.00
C GLN A 61 10.46 -6.88 -1.77
N ASP A 62 9.72 -7.89 -2.22
CA ASP A 62 10.28 -9.02 -2.96
C ASP A 62 10.96 -8.53 -4.26
N LEU A 63 10.33 -7.60 -4.97
CA LEU A 63 10.90 -6.97 -6.17
C LEU A 63 12.19 -6.19 -5.84
N CYS A 64 12.20 -5.50 -4.69
CA CYS A 64 13.34 -4.74 -4.22
C CYS A 64 14.55 -5.60 -3.86
N GLU A 65 14.30 -6.75 -3.25
CA GLU A 65 15.34 -7.72 -2.91
C GLU A 65 15.97 -8.32 -4.16
N GLN A 66 15.17 -8.57 -5.20
CA GLN A 66 15.63 -9.14 -6.47
C GLN A 66 16.35 -8.12 -7.34
N THR A 67 15.89 -6.85 -7.35
CA THR A 67 16.38 -5.83 -8.27
C THR A 67 16.47 -4.46 -7.60
N ARG A 68 17.64 -4.14 -7.03
CA ARG A 68 17.89 -2.85 -6.33
C ARG A 68 17.53 -1.58 -7.12
N ALA A 69 17.55 -1.62 -8.46
CA ALA A 69 17.24 -0.47 -9.32
C ALA A 69 15.73 -0.18 -9.47
N LEU A 70 14.86 -1.16 -9.18
CA LEU A 70 13.41 -1.05 -9.38
C LEU A 70 12.66 -0.46 -8.19
N CYS A 71 13.36 -0.20 -7.09
CA CYS A 71 12.71 0.26 -5.88
C CYS A 71 12.35 1.74 -5.91
N PRO A 72 11.14 2.08 -5.44
CA PRO A 72 10.80 3.44 -5.09
C PRO A 72 11.76 3.98 -4.04
N ARG A 73 12.37 5.14 -4.27
CA ARG A 73 13.13 5.84 -3.21
C ARG A 73 12.22 6.25 -2.05
N THR A 74 10.95 6.50 -2.38
CA THR A 74 9.90 6.85 -1.43
C THR A 74 8.68 5.98 -1.71
N ILE A 75 8.15 5.37 -0.65
CA ILE A 75 6.85 4.69 -0.70
C ILE A 75 5.90 5.48 0.21
N MET A 76 4.78 5.95 -0.33
CA MET A 76 3.74 6.67 0.40
C MET A 76 2.49 5.82 0.47
N PHE A 77 1.91 5.65 1.66
CA PHE A 77 0.63 4.97 1.80
C PHE A 77 -0.14 5.46 3.02
N GLU A 78 -1.46 5.29 3.00
CA GLU A 78 -2.34 5.63 4.11
C GLU A 78 -2.58 4.38 4.98
N THR A 79 -2.40 4.49 6.30
CA THR A 79 -2.48 3.35 7.23
C THR A 79 -3.86 3.18 7.86
N THR A 80 -4.93 3.48 7.14
CA THR A 80 -6.28 3.30 7.69
C THR A 80 -6.62 1.84 7.97
N HIS A 81 -5.96 0.88 7.30
CA HIS A 81 -6.29 -0.55 7.39
C HIS A 81 -5.14 -1.46 7.83
N MET A 82 -3.95 -0.92 8.10
CA MET A 82 -2.78 -1.71 8.49
C MET A 82 -2.57 -1.69 10.01
N SER A 83 -2.33 -2.87 10.60
CA SER A 83 -1.97 -2.94 12.02
C SER A 83 -0.62 -2.26 12.27
N ARG A 84 -0.43 -1.71 13.49
CA ARG A 84 0.85 -1.11 13.87
C ARG A 84 2.02 -2.09 13.77
N HIS A 85 1.79 -3.37 14.08
CA HIS A 85 2.80 -4.42 13.99
C HIS A 85 3.24 -4.65 12.53
N ASP A 86 2.28 -4.80 11.62
CA ASP A 86 2.58 -5.01 10.20
C ASP A 86 3.28 -3.78 9.61
N TRP A 87 2.86 -2.58 10.02
CA TRP A 87 3.54 -1.35 9.64
C TRP A 87 5.02 -1.37 10.04
N PHE A 88 5.33 -1.67 11.31
CA PHE A 88 6.71 -1.73 11.80
C PHE A 88 7.52 -2.78 11.05
N LYS A 89 6.94 -3.95 10.78
CA LYS A 89 7.57 -5.04 10.03
C LYS A 89 7.96 -4.57 8.62
N HIS A 90 7.03 -3.95 7.90
CA HIS A 90 7.30 -3.46 6.56
C HIS A 90 8.30 -2.30 6.57
N HIS A 91 8.15 -1.37 7.50
CA HIS A 91 9.03 -0.22 7.63
C HIS A 91 10.48 -0.65 7.89
N ARG A 92 10.71 -1.53 8.86
CA ARG A 92 12.06 -2.03 9.19
C ARG A 92 12.71 -2.70 7.99
N ARG A 93 11.95 -3.53 7.27
CA ARG A 93 12.47 -4.23 6.09
C ARG A 93 12.86 -3.26 4.97
N PHE A 94 12.06 -2.22 4.72
CA PHE A 94 12.42 -1.21 3.73
C PHE A 94 13.67 -0.42 4.15
N LEU A 95 13.83 -0.08 5.43
CA LEU A 95 15.04 0.57 5.94
C LEU A 95 16.29 -0.30 5.77
N GLU A 96 16.21 -1.60 6.08
CA GLU A 96 17.31 -2.57 5.87
C GLU A 96 17.75 -2.62 4.39
N LEU A 97 16.80 -2.38 3.48
CA LEU A 97 17.05 -2.35 2.04
C LEU A 97 17.51 -0.96 1.54
N GLY A 98 17.60 0.06 2.42
CA GLY A 98 18.03 1.42 2.10
C GLY A 98 16.91 2.35 1.62
N TYR A 99 15.64 2.03 1.92
CA TYR A 99 14.47 2.73 1.42
C TYR A 99 13.62 3.34 2.54
N MET A 100 12.94 4.45 2.23
CA MET A 100 12.09 5.15 3.18
C MET A 100 10.61 4.90 2.89
N LEU A 101 9.93 4.34 3.89
CA LEU A 101 8.48 4.18 3.89
C LEU A 101 7.85 5.35 4.66
N VAL A 102 7.08 6.18 3.97
CA VAL A 102 6.45 7.39 4.50
C VAL A 102 4.95 7.17 4.67
N ASN A 103 4.44 7.52 5.85
CA ASN A 103 3.01 7.61 6.09
C ASN A 103 2.64 9.06 6.47
N PRO A 104 1.96 9.80 5.57
CA PRO A 104 1.60 11.19 5.81
C PRO A 104 0.56 11.35 6.95
N GLY A 105 -0.28 10.34 7.17
CA GLY A 105 -1.31 10.33 8.23
C GLY A 105 -0.77 10.03 9.63
N MET A 106 0.48 9.59 9.77
CA MET A 106 1.10 9.38 11.08
C MET A 106 1.46 10.72 11.75
N GLN A 107 0.97 10.90 12.98
CA GLN A 107 1.30 12.03 13.83
C GLN A 107 2.81 12.11 14.05
N ALA A 108 3.34 13.33 14.22
CA ALA A 108 4.78 13.59 14.34
C ALA A 108 5.49 12.74 15.41
N ARG A 109 4.80 12.42 16.51
CA ARG A 109 5.31 11.55 17.59
C ARG A 109 5.67 10.14 17.10
N ASP A 110 4.92 9.59 16.16
CA ASP A 110 5.14 8.22 15.67
C ASP A 110 6.22 8.18 14.58
N ARG A 111 6.54 9.32 13.94
CA ARG A 111 7.68 9.50 13.04
C ARG A 111 9.02 9.49 13.78
N MET A 112 9.03 9.98 15.04
CA MET A 112 10.23 10.03 15.88
C MET A 112 10.73 8.64 16.30
N TYR A 113 9.83 7.71 16.62
CA TYR A 113 10.18 6.32 16.92
C TYR A 113 10.83 5.61 15.74
N THR A 114 10.46 6.01 14.52
CA THR A 114 11.00 5.40 13.30
C THR A 114 12.42 5.87 13.00
N LEU A 115 12.71 7.15 13.23
CA LEU A 115 14.06 7.69 13.09
C LEU A 115 14.99 7.24 14.22
N GLY A 116 14.47 7.13 15.45
CA GLY A 116 15.23 6.69 16.63
C GLY A 116 15.72 5.25 16.58
N VAL A 117 14.97 4.34 15.93
CA VAL A 117 15.43 2.95 15.69
C VAL A 117 16.52 2.90 14.60
N SER A 118 16.49 3.81 13.62
CA SER A 118 17.54 3.85 12.57
C SER A 118 18.88 4.41 13.06
N MET A 119 18.88 5.24 14.12
CA MET A 119 20.11 5.79 14.71
C MET A 119 20.73 4.92 15.81
N GLY A 120 20.10 3.80 16.17
CA GLY A 120 20.60 2.85 17.18
C GLY A 120 21.32 1.62 16.60
N ALA A 121 21.51 1.56 15.29
CA ALA A 121 22.11 0.41 14.57
C ALA A 121 23.33 0.84 13.72
N VAL A 122 24.20 1.67 14.30
CA VAL A 122 25.56 1.94 13.79
C VAL A 122 26.56 1.30 14.72
#